data_AF-A0A0B7G4R0-F1
#
_entry.id   AF-A0A0B7G4R0-F1
#
_cell.length_a   1.000
_cell.length_b   1.000
_cell.length_c   1.000
_cell.angle_alpha   90.00
_cell.angle_beta   90.00
_cell.angle_gamma   90.00
#
_symmetry.space_group_name_H-M   'P 1'
#
loop_
_entity.id
_entity.type
_entity.pdbx_description
1 polymer ?
#
loop_
_entity_poly.entity_id
_entity_poly.type
_entity_poly.pdbx_seq_one_letter_code
_entity_poly.pdbx_strand_id
1 'polypeptide(L)'
;MPPNPPSEETRTFRHWITDIEVSSGSSDSNCKFSARLFVDDEPVCILPWIDGACPLRWSGLLKCHVSPSSIISFRLYHLGTG
;
A
#
# COMPACT_ATOMS: atom_id res chain seq x y z
N MET A 1 19.91 -35.18 21.08
CA MET A 1 18.58 -34.62 20.78
C MET A 1 18.76 -33.70 19.58
N PRO A 2 18.02 -33.86 18.47
CA PRO A 2 18.12 -32.93 17.36
C PRO A 2 17.54 -31.55 17.79
N PRO A 3 18.01 -30.44 17.20
CA PRO A 3 17.42 -29.13 17.47
C PRO A 3 15.96 -29.13 17.01
N ASN A 4 15.07 -28.58 17.83
CA ASN A 4 13.68 -28.41 17.46
C ASN A 4 13.60 -27.54 16.20
N PRO A 5 12.73 -27.89 15.22
CA PRO A 5 12.51 -27.03 14.07
C PRO A 5 12.04 -25.63 14.54
N PRO A 6 12.45 -24.55 13.87
CA PRO A 6 12.02 -23.22 14.23
C PRO A 6 10.49 -23.14 14.19
N SER A 7 9.88 -22.65 15.29
CA SER A 7 8.44 -22.44 15.40
C SER A 7 7.96 -21.57 14.23
N GLU A 8 6.86 -21.95 13.57
CA GLU A 8 6.32 -21.21 12.41
C GLU A 8 6.04 -19.73 12.72
N GLU A 9 5.91 -19.37 13.99
CA GLU A 9 5.80 -17.98 14.49
C GLU A 9 6.95 -17.06 14.07
N THR A 10 8.11 -17.56 13.65
CA THR A 10 9.25 -16.71 13.24
C THR A 10 9.40 -16.52 11.73
N ARG A 11 8.49 -17.05 10.90
CA ARG A 11 8.54 -16.81 9.45
C ARG A 11 8.05 -15.40 9.13
N THR A 12 8.99 -14.49 8.95
CA THR A 12 8.72 -13.22 8.28
C THR A 12 8.51 -13.47 6.79
N PHE A 13 7.34 -13.12 6.28
CA PHE A 13 7.05 -13.21 4.86
C PHE A 13 7.45 -11.89 4.19
N ARG A 14 8.06 -12.01 3.00
CA ARG A 14 8.33 -10.85 2.14
C ARG A 14 7.19 -10.77 1.13
N HIS A 15 6.48 -9.66 1.11
CA HIS A 15 5.45 -9.42 0.12
C HIS A 15 5.88 -8.26 -0.76
N TRP A 16 5.47 -8.33 -2.03
CA TRP A 16 5.77 -7.33 -3.03
C TRP A 16 4.44 -6.78 -3.52
N ILE A 17 4.25 -5.47 -3.36
CA ILE A 17 3.14 -4.75 -3.97
C ILE A 17 3.71 -4.11 -5.23
N THR A 18 3.22 -4.50 -6.41
CA THR A 18 3.75 -4.03 -7.70
C THR A 18 2.97 -2.85 -8.26
N ASP A 19 1.66 -2.85 -8.04
CA ASP A 19 0.74 -1.89 -8.58
C ASP A 19 -0.41 -1.70 -7.60
N ILE A 20 -0.87 -0.45 -7.49
CA ILE A 20 -2.10 -0.11 -6.78
C ILE A 20 -2.96 0.69 -7.76
N GLU A 21 -4.16 0.18 -8.00
CA GLU A 21 -5.15 0.81 -8.86
C GLU A 21 -6.41 1.10 -8.03
N VAL A 22 -6.88 2.34 -8.11
CA VAL A 22 -8.13 2.76 -7.48
C VAL A 22 -9.07 3.24 -8.59
N SER A 23 -10.17 2.52 -8.76
CA SER A 23 -11.29 2.92 -9.61
C SER A 23 -12.04 4.06 -8.93
N SER A 24 -11.84 5.28 -9.40
CA SER A 24 -12.62 6.44 -8.99
C SER A 24 -13.87 6.57 -9.88
N GLY A 25 -15.03 6.80 -9.26
CA GLY A 25 -16.24 7.19 -9.97
C GLY A 25 -16.28 8.67 -10.34
N SER A 26 -15.31 9.47 -9.91
CA SER A 26 -15.15 10.87 -10.28
C SER A 26 -14.24 10.99 -11.49
N SER A 27 -14.67 11.72 -12.51
CA SER A 27 -13.86 12.10 -13.67
C SER A 27 -13.30 13.52 -13.56
N ASP A 28 -13.27 14.08 -12.35
CA ASP A 28 -12.81 15.45 -12.14
C ASP A 28 -11.28 15.54 -12.30
N SER A 29 -10.85 16.07 -13.44
CA SER A 29 -9.45 16.27 -13.79
C SER A 29 -8.75 17.32 -12.93
N ASN A 30 -9.49 18.13 -12.16
CA ASN A 30 -8.91 19.12 -11.24
C ASN A 30 -8.58 18.54 -9.87
N CYS A 31 -9.01 17.32 -9.57
CA CYS A 31 -8.63 16.64 -8.35
C CYS A 31 -7.21 16.08 -8.48
N LYS A 32 -6.41 16.21 -7.44
CA LYS A 32 -5.15 15.46 -7.29
C LYS A 32 -5.30 14.44 -6.19
N PHE A 33 -4.70 13.27 -6.38
CA PHE A 33 -4.76 12.17 -5.42
C PHE A 33 -3.36 11.73 -5.02
N SER A 34 -3.15 11.45 -3.74
CA SER A 34 -2.00 10.67 -3.25
C SER A 34 -2.50 9.58 -2.33
N ALA A 35 -1.62 8.68 -1.94
CA ALA A 35 -1.97 7.64 -1.00
C ALA A 35 -0.81 7.29 -0.09
N ARG A 36 -1.13 6.63 1.02
CA ARG A 36 -0.12 6.05 1.92
C ARG A 36 -0.50 4.62 2.26
N LEU A 37 0.52 3.77 2.30
CA LEU A 37 0.40 2.40 2.75
C LEU A 37 0.92 2.29 4.18
N PHE A 38 0.16 1.57 5.00
CA PHE A 38 0.48 1.27 6.39
C PHE A 38 0.51 -0.24 6.60
N VAL A 39 1.43 -0.70 7.45
CA VAL A 39 1.47 -2.07 7.96
C VAL A 39 1.43 -1.96 9.48
N ASP A 40 0.42 -2.54 10.11
CA ASP A 40 0.25 -2.48 11.58
C ASP A 40 0.26 -1.02 12.09
N ASP A 41 -0.46 -0.15 11.37
CA ASP A 41 -0.54 1.31 11.58
C ASP A 41 0.76 2.12 11.36
N GLU A 42 1.87 1.49 11.02
CA GLU A 42 3.12 2.16 10.68
C GLU A 42 3.20 2.51 9.19
N PRO A 43 3.51 3.77 8.80
CA PRO A 43 3.59 4.17 7.41
C PRO A 43 4.82 3.56 6.73
N VAL A 44 4.61 2.73 5.72
CA VAL A 44 5.70 2.05 4.99
C VAL A 44 5.97 2.64 3.61
N CYS A 45 4.99 3.34 3.03
CA CYS A 45 5.15 3.96 1.72
C CYS A 45 4.25 5.18 1.56
N ILE A 46 4.82 6.25 0.98
CA ILE A 46 4.09 7.42 0.52
C ILE A 46 4.08 7.37 -1.01
N LEU A 47 2.87 7.32 -1.58
CA LEU A 47 2.67 7.34 -3.01
C LEU A 47 2.57 8.78 -3.49
N PRO A 48 3.21 9.12 -4.63
CA PRO A 48 3.23 10.50 -5.14
C PRO A 48 1.84 10.98 -5.53
N TRP A 49 1.68 12.30 -5.61
CA TRP A 49 0.47 12.89 -6.17
C TRP A 49 0.33 12.54 -7.66
N ILE A 50 -0.86 12.14 -8.06
CA ILE A 50 -1.26 11.94 -9.45
C ILE A 50 -2.51 12.76 -9.73
N ASP A 51 -2.64 13.24 -10.95
CA ASP A 51 -3.84 13.97 -11.37
C ASP A 51 -5.03 12.99 -11.47
N GLY A 52 -6.24 13.51 -11.31
CA GLY A 52 -7.52 12.78 -11.24
C GLY A 52 -7.95 12.08 -12.53
N ALA A 53 -7.01 11.69 -13.38
CA ALA A 53 -7.27 10.80 -14.49
C ALA A 53 -7.58 9.40 -13.95
N CYS A 54 -8.76 8.88 -14.25
CA CYS A 54 -9.16 7.53 -13.89
C CYS A 54 -8.63 6.50 -14.89
N PRO A 55 -8.11 5.34 -14.43
CA PRO A 55 -7.94 4.94 -13.04
C PRO A 55 -6.71 5.59 -12.37
N LEU A 56 -6.80 5.79 -11.06
CA LEU A 56 -5.67 6.24 -10.26
C LEU A 56 -4.70 5.07 -10.10
N ARG A 57 -3.53 5.16 -10.76
CA ARG A 57 -2.55 4.08 -10.75
C ARG A 57 -1.20 4.53 -10.23
N TRP A 58 -0.73 3.84 -9.19
CA TRP A 58 0.65 3.89 -8.75
C TRP A 58 1.34 2.58 -9.13
N SER A 59 2.30 2.67 -10.03
CA SER A 59 3.18 1.55 -10.38
C SER A 59 4.50 1.68 -9.63
N GLY A 60 5.01 0.56 -9.13
CA GLY A 60 6.26 0.53 -8.39
C GLY A 60 6.33 -0.67 -7.46
N LEU A 61 7.52 -1.26 -7.38
CA LEU A 61 7.77 -2.42 -6.55
C LEU A 61 8.02 -1.98 -5.09
N LEU A 62 6.99 -2.03 -4.25
CA LEU A 62 7.14 -1.84 -2.81
C LEU A 62 7.44 -3.17 -2.13
N LYS A 63 8.58 -3.24 -1.45
CA LYS A 63 8.97 -4.37 -0.61
C LYS A 63 8.62 -4.05 0.84
N CYS A 64 7.69 -4.81 1.42
CA CYS A 64 7.37 -4.71 2.83
C CYS A 64 7.59 -6.04 3.56
N HIS A 65 8.02 -5.94 4.81
CA HIS A 65 8.03 -7.07 5.73
C HIS A 65 6.66 -7.12 6.40
N VAL A 66 5.96 -8.22 6.22
CA VAL A 66 4.64 -8.43 6.81
C VAL A 66 4.62 -9.80 7.51
N SER A 67 4.03 -9.82 8.70
CA SER A 67 3.68 -11.08 9.34
C SER A 67 2.33 -11.58 8.78
N PRO A 68 1.98 -12.86 8.93
CA PRO A 68 0.67 -13.37 8.56
C PRO A 68 -0.49 -12.66 9.26
N SER A 69 -0.23 -12.09 10.44
CA SER A 69 -1.20 -11.33 11.24
C SER A 69 -1.19 -9.84 10.97
N SER A 70 -0.30 -9.36 10.09
CA SER A 70 -0.15 -7.92 9.86
C SER A 70 -1.36 -7.36 9.13
N ILE A 71 -1.82 -6.18 9.56
CA ILE A 71 -2.91 -5.45 8.90
C ILE A 71 -2.30 -4.46 7.91
N ILE A 72 -2.63 -4.64 6.63
CA ILE A 72 -2.26 -3.72 5.58
C ILE A 72 -3.41 -2.74 5.36
N SER A 73 -3.14 -1.45 5.55
CA SER A 73 -4.12 -0.37 5.33
C SER A 73 -3.64 0.58 4.24
N PHE A 74 -4.55 0.95 3.33
CA PHE A 74 -4.31 1.92 2.28
C PHE A 74 -5.19 3.14 2.50
N ARG A 75 -4.59 4.33 2.63
CA ARG A 75 -5.31 5.58 2.85
C ARG A 75 -5.15 6.50 1.64
N LEU A 76 -6.27 6.85 1.02
CA LEU A 76 -6.34 7.77 -0.10
C LEU A 76 -6.49 9.21 0.40
N TYR A 77 -5.73 10.13 -0.19
CA TYR A 77 -5.81 11.56 0.07
C TYR A 77 -6.14 12.25 -1.24
N HIS A 78 -7.06 13.20 -1.21
CA HIS A 78 -7.37 14.05 -2.36
C HIS A 78 -7.15 15.53 -2.01
N LEU A 79 -6.85 16.33 -3.03
CA LEU A 79 -6.88 17.78 -2.97
C LEU A 79 -7.86 18.25 -4.04
N GLY A 80 -9.01 18.78 -3.60
CA GLY A 80 -9.96 19.47 -4.47
C GLY A 80 -9.60 20.95 -4.52
N THR A 81 -9.29 21.48 -5.70
CA THR A 81 -9.28 22.93 -5.92
C THR A 81 -10.72 23.37 -6.11
N GLY A 82 -11.34 23.90 -5.05
CA GLY A 82 -12.65 24.55 -5.13
C GLY A 82 -12.60 25.85 -5.93
#